data_AF-A0A965AV04-F1
#
_entry.id   AF-A0A965AV04-F1
#
_cell.length_a   1.000
_cell.length_b   1.000
_cell.length_c   1.000
_cell.angle_alpha   90.00
_cell.angle_beta   90.00
_cell.angle_gamma   90.00
#
_symmetry.space_group_name_H-M   'P 1'
#
loop_
_entity.id
_entity.type
_entity.pdbx_description
1 polymer ?
#
loop_
_entity_poly.entity_id
_entity_poly.type
_entity_poly.pdbx_seq_one_letter_code
_entity_poly.pdbx_strand_id
1 'polypeptide(L)' 'MLNNIGLPGLLLIAVVVLVLFGRGKISNLMGEVGKGITAFKKGVNDGQKELEDNASEAAKDITPETEKDKA' A
#
# COMPACT_ATOMS: atom_id res chain seq x y z
N MET A 1 -40.59 -4.24 -2.47
CA MET A 1 -40.09 -5.38 -3.28
C MET A 1 -38.71 -5.13 -3.93
N LEU A 2 -38.00 -4.02 -3.62
CA LEU A 2 -36.64 -3.74 -4.15
C LEU A 2 -35.49 -4.09 -3.19
N ASN A 3 -35.79 -4.66 -2.02
CA ASN A 3 -34.79 -4.94 -0.98
C ASN A 3 -33.82 -6.09 -1.33
N ASN A 4 -34.07 -6.80 -2.44
CA ASN A 4 -33.19 -7.84 -2.98
C ASN A 4 -32.27 -7.34 -4.12
N ILE A 5 -32.23 -6.03 -4.41
CA ILE A 5 -31.42 -5.50 -5.54
C ILE A 5 -29.98 -5.17 -5.13
N GLY A 6 -29.65 -5.13 -3.84
CA GLY A 6 -28.30 -4.76 -3.37
C GLY A 6 -27.19 -5.67 -3.95
N LEU A 7 -27.03 -6.86 -3.38
CA LEU A 7 -26.01 -7.83 -3.81
C LEU A 7 -26.36 -8.50 -5.16
N PRO A 8 -27.59 -8.99 -5.39
CA PRO A 8 -27.96 -9.63 -6.65
C PRO A 8 -27.94 -8.68 -7.86
N GLY A 9 -28.31 -7.41 -7.68
CA GLY A 9 -28.28 -6.42 -8.76
C GLY A 9 -26.86 -6.03 -9.16
N LEU A 10 -25.96 -5.87 -8.17
CA LEU A 10 -24.54 -5.64 -8.43
C LEU A 10 -23.92 -6.79 -9.22
N LEU A 11 -24.27 -8.04 -8.89
CA LEU A 11 -23.79 -9.22 -9.62
C LEU A 11 -24.25 -9.22 -11.08
N LEU A 12 -25.51 -8.86 -11.35
CA LEU A 12 -26.03 -8.74 -12.71
C LEU A 12 -25.27 -7.69 -13.51
N ILE A 13 -25.04 -6.51 -12.92
CA ILE A 13 -24.25 -5.44 -13.54
C ILE A 13 -22.82 -5.93 -13.83
N ALA A 14 -22.17 -6.60 -12.87
CA ALA A 14 -20.83 -7.15 -13.05
C ALA A 14 -20.76 -8.16 -14.21
N VAL A 15 -21.76 -9.02 -14.36
CA VAL A 15 -21.85 -9.97 -15.48
C VAL A 15 -22.01 -9.23 -16.81
N VAL A 16 -22.85 -8.20 -16.89
CA VAL A 16 -23.03 -7.40 -18.12
C VAL A 16 -21.71 -6.73 -18.51
N VAL A 17 -21.01 -6.11 -17.56
CA VAL A 17 -19.68 -5.50 -17.81
C VAL A 17 -18.67 -6.55 -18.25
N LEU A 18 -18.66 -7.74 -17.62
CA LEU A 18 -17.77 -8.83 -18.00
C LEU A 18 -18.01 -9.30 -19.44
N VAL A 19 -19.26 -9.36 -19.90
CA VAL A 19 -19.61 -9.75 -21.28
C VAL A 19 -19.18 -8.68 -22.28
N LEU A 20 -19.40 -7.40 -21.99
CA LEU A 20 -19.05 -6.30 -22.89
C LEU A 20 -17.53 -6.12 -23.06
N PHE A 21 -16.78 -6.21 -21.96
CA PHE A 21 -15.34 -5.99 -21.97
C PHE A 21 -14.53 -7.28 -22.14
N GLY A 22 -15.11 -8.43 -21.80
CA GLY A 22 -14.47 -9.74 -21.82
C GLY A 22 -13.47 -9.94 -20.67
N ARG A 23 -13.30 -11.20 -20.24
CA ARG A 23 -12.37 -11.58 -19.16
C ARG A 23 -10.91 -11.15 -19.40
N GLY A 24 -10.46 -11.13 -20.66
CA GLY A 24 -9.08 -10.82 -21.01
C GLY A 24 -8.71 -9.35 -20.79
N LYS A 25 -9.57 -8.41 -21.22
CA LYS A 25 -9.29 -6.98 -21.06
C LYS A 25 -9.33 -6.54 -19.60
N ILE A 26 -10.31 -7.04 -18.84
CA ILE A 26 -10.45 -6.76 -17.42
C ILE A 26 -9.26 -7.30 -16.62
N SER A 27 -8.80 -8.53 -16.91
CA SER A 27 -7.65 -9.11 -16.21
C SER A 27 -6.34 -8.36 -16.49
N ASN A 28 -6.10 -7.92 -17.73
CA ASN A 28 -4.93 -7.12 -18.05
C ASN A 28 -4.96 -5.76 -17.35
N LEU A 29 -6.11 -5.06 -17.39
CA LEU A 29 -6.28 -3.77 -16.72
C LEU A 29 -6.09 -3.89 -15.19
N MET A 30 -6.70 -4.91 -14.57
CA MET A 30 -6.54 -5.15 -13.13
C MET A 30 -5.10 -5.51 -12.76
N GLY A 31 -4.36 -6.18 -13.65
CA GLY A 31 -2.93 -6.44 -13.46
C GLY A 31 -2.09 -5.17 -13.43
N GLU A 32 -2.34 -4.24 -14.35
CA GLU A 32 -1.65 -2.94 -14.41
C GLU A 32 -2.02 -2.03 -13.23
N VAL A 33 -3.30 -1.93 -12.91
CA VAL A 33 -3.80 -1.18 -11.74
C VAL A 33 -3.25 -1.78 -10.44
N GLY A 34 -3.24 -3.10 -10.31
CA GLY A 34 -2.71 -3.80 -9.15
C GLY A 34 -1.24 -3.50 -8.91
N LYS A 35 -0.41 -3.53 -9.97
CA LYS A 35 1.00 -3.13 -9.89
C LYS A 35 1.17 -1.68 -9.43
N GLY A 36 0.35 -0.76 -9.93
CA GLY A 36 0.35 0.64 -9.51
C GLY A 36 0.03 0.80 -8.02
N ILE A 37 -1.01 0.12 -7.52
CA ILE A 37 -1.38 0.14 -6.10
C ILE A 37 -0.27 -0.48 -5.24
N THR A 38 0.33 -1.60 -5.66
CA THR A 38 1.45 -2.23 -4.93
C THR A 38 2.66 -1.31 -4.86
N ALA A 39 3.05 -0.68 -5.97
CA ALA A 39 4.17 0.27 -6.01
C ALA A 39 3.90 1.49 -5.12
N PHE A 40 2.68 2.03 -5.16
CA PHE A 40 2.26 3.13 -4.30
C PHE A 40 2.35 2.74 -2.81
N LYS A 41 1.78 1.59 -2.43
CA LYS A 41 1.84 1.10 -1.05
C LYS A 41 3.28 0.88 -0.58
N LYS A 42 4.12 0.33 -1.45
CA LYS A 42 5.55 0.15 -1.16
C LYS A 42 6.25 1.50 -0.96
N GLY A 43 6.06 2.46 -1.86
CA GLY A 43 6.66 3.79 -1.73
C GLY A 43 6.23 4.53 -0.46
N VAL A 44 4.96 4.39 -0.03
CA VAL A 44 4.48 4.97 1.24
C VAL A 44 5.15 4.32 2.45
N ASN A 45 5.26 2.99 2.46
CA ASN A 45 5.91 2.26 3.55
C ASN A 45 7.42 2.53 3.62
N ASP A 46 8.10 2.54 2.47
CA ASP A 46 9.54 2.81 2.38
C ASP A 46 9.81 4.26 2.85
N GLY A 47 8.98 5.23 2.47
CA GLY A 47 9.08 6.61 2.94
C GLY A 47 8.82 6.77 4.45
N GLN A 48 7.87 6.02 5.02
CA GLN A 48 7.68 6.00 6.48
C GLN A 48 8.89 5.41 7.20
N LYS A 49 9.45 4.32 6.67
CA LYS A 49 10.63 3.68 7.24
C LYS A 49 11.87 4.57 7.15
N GLU A 50 12.08 5.25 6.03
CA GLU A 50 13.17 6.23 5.90
C GLU A 50 13.02 7.39 6.90
N LEU A 51 11.79 7.86 7.17
CA LEU A 51 11.54 8.88 8.20
C LEU A 51 11.87 8.38 9.62
N GLU A 52 11.53 7.13 9.95
CA GLU A 52 11.88 6.50 11.24
C GLU A 52 13.37 6.21 11.38
N ASP A 53 14.03 5.72 10.32
CA ASP A 53 15.46 5.41 10.31
C ASP A 53 16.30 6.71 10.39
N ASN A 54 15.90 7.79 9.71
CA ASN A 54 16.55 9.11 9.83
C ASN A 54 16.35 9.75 11.22
N ALA A 55 15.20 9.54 11.86
CA ALA A 55 14.97 9.99 13.24
C ALA A 55 15.82 9.20 14.26
N SER A 56 16.15 7.94 13.96
CA SER A 56 16.99 7.07 14.78
C SER A 56 18.49 7.34 14.59
N GLU A 57 18.95 7.73 13.40
CA GLU A 57 20.35 8.13 13.17
C GLU A 57 20.73 9.47 13.82
N ALA A 58 19.80 10.42 13.94
CA ALA A 58 20.02 11.66 14.70
C ALA A 58 20.13 11.44 16.23
N ALA A 59 19.81 10.24 16.72
CA ALA A 59 19.87 9.86 18.13
C ALA A 59 21.00 8.86 18.45
N LYS A 60 21.92 8.58 17.50
CA LYS A 60 23.15 7.83 17.82
C LYS A 60 24.17 8.76 18.50
N ASP A 61 24.06 8.77 19.83
CA ASP A 61 25.11 8.91 20.82
C ASP A 61 26.16 10.04 20.62
N ILE A 62 25.91 11.16 21.29
CA ILE A 62 26.92 12.21 21.56
C ILE A 62 27.32 12.24 23.04
N THR A 63 27.25 11.11 23.76
CA THR A 63 27.82 11.03 25.11
C THR A 63 29.29 10.67 24.99
N PRO A 64 30.25 11.61 25.08
CA PRO A 64 31.65 11.21 25.21
C PRO A 64 31.79 10.41 26.51
N GLU A 65 32.16 9.14 26.38
CA GLU A 65 32.80 8.38 27.46
C GLU A 65 34.05 9.15 27.85
N THR A 66 33.91 10.05 28.82
CA THR A 66 35.06 10.70 29.45
C THR A 66 35.52 9.77 30.55
N GLU A 67 36.38 8.85 30.13
CA GLU A 67 37.42 8.27 30.97
C GLU A 67 38.09 9.42 31.74
N LYS A 68 37.80 9.51 33.04
CA LYS A 68 38.66 10.18 34.03
C LYS A 68 38.92 9.21 35.16
N ASP A 69 39.67 8.19 34.80
CA ASP A 69 40.82 7.77 35.58
C ASP A 69 41.69 9.01 35.88
N LYS A 70 41.83 9.33 37.19
CA LYS A 70 42.73 10.28 37.87
C LYS A 70 41.99 11.25 38.81
N ALA A 71 41.88 10.84 40.08
CA ALA A 71 42.47 11.53 41.24
C ALA A 71 42.31 10.67 42.49
#